data_AF-A0A920PA18-F1
#
_entry.id   AF-A0A920PA18-F1
#
_cell.length_a   1.000
_cell.length_b   1.000
_cell.length_c   1.000
_cell.angle_alpha   90.00
_cell.angle_beta   90.00
_cell.angle_gamma   90.00
#
_symmetry.space_group_name_H-M   'P 1'
#
loop_
_entity.id
_entity.type
_entity.pdbx_description
1 polymer ?
#
loop_
_entity_poly.entity_id
_entity_poly.type
_entity_poly.pdbx_seq_one_letter_code
_entity_poly.pdbx_strand_id
1 'polypeptide(L)'
;MVMGCYYLTELNEAGVGSGGQFYDLEEAQLAHSGGLLGLRAPIQVKVARGHVSDEWLDTSLGRLKFNEILPDHLEYQNEVLDRGAIKELTAKLYRVLSNDETAEVLDSIKSLGFHYATHPA
;
A
#
# COMPACT_ATOMS: atom_id res chain seq x y z
N MET A 1 -13.66 -4.79 4.04
CA MET A 1 -12.49 -5.45 3.45
C MET A 1 -12.15 -4.87 2.07
N VAL A 2 -12.74 -5.35 0.96
CA VAL A 2 -12.31 -4.93 -0.39
C VAL A 2 -12.41 -3.42 -0.63
N MET A 3 -13.50 -2.77 -0.21
CA MET A 3 -13.64 -1.32 -0.36
C MET A 3 -12.59 -0.51 0.41
N GLY A 4 -12.09 -1.02 1.54
CA GLY A 4 -11.03 -0.34 2.29
C GLY A 4 -9.67 -0.46 1.63
N CYS A 5 -9.36 -1.63 1.06
CA CYS A 5 -8.15 -1.81 0.23
C CYS A 5 -8.20 -0.95 -1.04
N TYR A 6 -9.37 -0.91 -1.70
CA TYR A 6 -9.61 -0.02 -2.83
C TYR A 6 -9.37 1.44 -2.44
N TYR A 7 -10.04 1.94 -1.39
CA TYR A 7 -9.84 3.31 -0.91
C TYR A 7 -8.36 3.59 -0.64
N LEU A 8 -7.68 2.71 0.10
CA LEU A 8 -6.29 2.90 0.47
C LEU A 8 -5.34 3.00 -0.74
N THR A 9 -5.63 2.29 -1.83
CA THR A 9 -4.72 2.15 -2.98
C THR A 9 -5.11 2.97 -4.22
N GLU A 10 -6.32 3.52 -4.23
CA GLU A 10 -6.77 4.51 -5.20
C GLU A 10 -5.98 5.82 -5.04
N LEU A 11 -5.57 6.40 -6.17
CA LEU A 11 -4.88 7.69 -6.19
C LEU A 11 -5.88 8.84 -6.26
N ASN A 12 -5.57 9.91 -5.56
CA ASN A 12 -6.25 11.18 -5.63
C ASN A 12 -5.24 12.24 -6.09
N GLU A 13 -5.25 12.55 -7.38
CA GLU A 13 -4.35 13.54 -8.01
C GLU A 13 -4.40 14.92 -7.34
N ALA A 14 -5.58 15.30 -6.83
CA ALA A 14 -5.80 16.55 -6.10
C ALA A 14 -5.56 16.42 -4.58
N GLY A 15 -4.94 15.32 -4.13
CA GLY A 15 -4.63 15.07 -2.74
C GLY A 15 -3.62 16.07 -2.18
N VAL A 16 -3.74 16.35 -0.88
CA VAL A 16 -2.75 17.18 -0.16
C VAL A 16 -1.38 16.50 -0.24
N GLY A 17 -0.34 17.25 -0.59
CA GLY A 17 1.02 16.72 -0.75
C GLY A 17 1.27 15.97 -2.06
N SER A 18 0.37 16.07 -3.04
CA SER A 18 0.55 15.54 -4.40
C SER A 18 1.84 16.07 -5.05
N GLY A 19 2.61 15.17 -5.66
CA GLY A 19 3.93 15.45 -6.24
C GLY A 19 5.07 15.55 -5.22
N GLY A 20 4.80 15.25 -3.94
CA GLY A 20 5.83 15.20 -2.90
C GLY A 20 6.83 14.06 -3.12
N GLN A 21 8.08 14.27 -2.72
CA GLN A 21 9.15 13.28 -2.78
C GLN A 21 9.57 12.91 -1.36
N PHE A 22 9.70 11.62 -1.08
CA PHE A 22 10.05 11.09 0.23
C PHE A 22 11.12 10.01 0.10
N TYR A 23 12.06 9.94 1.04
CA TYR A 23 13.10 8.94 1.04
C TYR A 23 12.53 7.53 1.26
N ASP A 24 11.67 7.37 2.25
CA ASP A 24 11.10 6.08 2.64
C ASP A 24 9.66 6.21 3.20
N LEU A 25 9.12 5.09 3.69
CA LEU A 25 7.81 5.03 4.32
C LEU A 25 7.72 5.89 5.60
N GLU A 26 8.78 5.94 6.42
CA GLU A 26 8.76 6.65 7.70
C GLU A 26 8.64 8.16 7.48
N GLU A 27 9.36 8.70 6.51
CA GLU A 27 9.28 10.11 6.14
C GLU A 27 7.89 10.46 5.59
N ALA A 28 7.33 9.64 4.69
CA ALA A 28 5.98 9.82 4.19
C ALA A 28 4.92 9.73 5.31
N GLN A 29 5.11 8.80 6.26
CA GLN A 29 4.24 8.65 7.42
C GLN A 29 4.28 9.87 8.36
N LEU A 30 5.47 10.44 8.56
CA LEU A 30 5.65 11.65 9.36
C LEU A 30 4.93 12.85 8.71
N ALA A 31 5.09 13.03 7.39
CA ALA A 31 4.41 14.08 6.65
C ALA A 31 2.87 13.95 6.72
N HIS A 32 2.35 12.72 6.65
CA HIS A 32 0.92 12.47 6.82
C HIS A 32 0.43 12.80 8.23
N SER A 33 1.20 12.43 9.25
CA SER A 33 0.88 12.73 10.65
C SER A 33 0.89 14.24 10.93
N GLY A 34 1.70 15.00 10.20
CA GLY A 34 1.71 16.46 10.20
C GLY A 34 0.62 17.13 9.34
N GLY A 35 -0.23 16.36 8.67
CA GLY A 35 -1.28 16.89 7.79
C GLY A 35 -0.78 17.44 6.44
N LEU A 36 0.49 17.20 6.09
CA LEU A 36 1.12 17.69 4.87
C LEU A 36 0.97 16.73 3.68
N LEU A 37 0.58 15.48 3.95
CA LEU A 37 0.40 14.45 2.94
C LEU A 37 -0.90 13.68 3.18
N GLY A 38 -1.72 13.50 2.15
CA GLY A 38 -2.88 12.61 2.17
C GLY A 38 -2.50 11.16 1.84
N LEU A 39 -3.24 10.18 2.37
CA LEU A 39 -2.99 8.75 2.10
C LEU A 39 -2.96 8.40 0.61
N ARG A 40 -3.82 9.06 -0.17
CA ARG A 40 -4.07 8.77 -1.58
C ARG A 40 -3.36 9.75 -2.53
N ALA A 41 -2.64 10.73 -2.00
CA ALA A 41 -1.92 11.68 -2.85
C ALA A 41 -0.80 10.94 -3.60
N PRO A 42 -0.61 11.19 -4.91
CA PRO A 42 0.50 10.62 -5.65
C PRO A 42 1.80 11.27 -5.17
N ILE A 43 2.78 10.43 -4.85
CA ILE A 43 4.10 10.81 -4.34
C ILE A 43 5.17 9.99 -5.02
N GLN A 44 6.41 10.39 -4.84
CA GLN A 44 7.57 9.61 -5.25
C GLN A 44 8.34 9.13 -4.02
N VAL A 45 8.75 7.86 -4.02
CA VAL A 45 9.63 7.33 -2.98
C VAL A 45 10.94 6.77 -3.51
N LYS A 46 12.02 6.92 -2.74
CA LYS A 46 13.34 6.41 -3.11
C LYS A 46 13.59 4.97 -2.63
N VAL A 47 13.05 4.65 -1.46
CA VAL A 47 13.16 3.34 -0.80
C VAL A 47 11.76 2.81 -0.55
N ALA A 48 11.49 1.60 -1.05
CA ALA A 48 10.25 0.88 -0.80
C ALA A 48 10.57 -0.51 -0.26
N ARG A 49 9.95 -0.91 0.85
CA ARG A 49 10.14 -2.23 1.49
C ARG A 49 11.61 -2.58 1.77
N GLY A 50 12.39 -1.60 2.22
CA GLY A 50 13.83 -1.79 2.47
C GLY A 50 14.71 -1.93 1.22
N HIS A 51 14.14 -1.86 0.02
CA HIS A 51 14.88 -1.86 -1.24
C HIS A 51 15.07 -0.44 -1.76
N VAL A 52 16.33 -0.01 -1.88
CA VAL A 52 16.70 1.26 -2.50
C VAL A 52 16.66 1.09 -4.02
N SER A 53 15.87 1.94 -4.69
CA SER A 53 15.81 1.98 -6.15
C SER A 53 16.69 3.11 -6.70
N ASP A 54 17.36 2.87 -7.82
CA ASP A 54 18.08 3.91 -8.56
C ASP A 54 17.12 4.97 -9.13
N GLU A 55 15.87 4.57 -9.39
CA GLU A 55 14.79 5.44 -9.85
C GLU A 55 13.79 5.75 -8.74
N TRP A 56 13.12 6.89 -8.84
CA TRP A 56 12.02 7.24 -7.95
C TRP A 56 10.77 6.44 -8.31
N LEU A 57 10.14 5.81 -7.32
CA LEU A 57 8.91 5.04 -7.49
C LEU A 57 7.69 5.94 -7.30
N ASP A 58 6.90 6.13 -8.36
CA ASP A 58 5.60 6.80 -8.28
C ASP A 58 4.59 5.91 -7.56
N THR A 59 4.04 6.37 -6.44
CA THR A 59 3.13 5.58 -5.57
C THR A 59 2.27 6.51 -4.69
N SER A 60 1.67 5.97 -3.62
CA SER A 60 1.02 6.73 -2.55
C SER A 60 1.38 6.16 -1.18
N LEU A 61 1.17 6.94 -0.11
CA LEU A 61 1.35 6.44 1.26
C LEU A 61 0.45 5.23 1.55
N GLY A 62 -0.77 5.21 1.01
CA GLY A 62 -1.67 4.08 1.17
C GLY A 62 -1.14 2.80 0.50
N ARG A 63 -0.55 2.91 -0.70
CA ARG A 63 0.12 1.79 -1.36
C ARG A 63 1.36 1.32 -0.62
N LEU A 64 2.17 2.23 -0.07
CA LEU A 64 3.31 1.85 0.78
C LEU A 64 2.85 1.04 2.00
N LYS A 65 1.84 1.54 2.72
CA LYS A 65 1.25 0.83 3.86
C LYS A 65 0.68 -0.53 3.51
N PHE A 66 0.06 -0.67 2.34
CA PHE A 66 -0.43 -1.96 1.88
C PHE A 66 0.72 -2.95 1.63
N ASN A 67 1.84 -2.47 1.09
CA ASN A 67 2.98 -3.33 0.78
C ASN A 67 3.75 -3.81 2.02
N GLU A 68 3.70 -3.08 3.13
CA GLU A 68 4.32 -3.51 4.41
C GLU A 68 3.69 -4.76 5.02
N ILE A 69 2.41 -5.04 4.73
CA ILE A 69 1.74 -6.26 5.24
C ILE A 69 1.99 -7.48 4.35
N LEU A 70 2.72 -7.32 3.24
CA LEU A 70 3.06 -8.41 2.34
C LEU A 70 4.43 -9.02 2.69
N PRO A 71 4.68 -10.30 2.37
CA PRO A 71 6.00 -10.92 2.49
C PRO A 71 7.03 -10.33 1.53
N ASP A 72 8.29 -10.21 1.95
CA ASP A 72 9.38 -9.50 1.22
C ASP A 72 9.65 -10.06 -0.19
N HIS A 73 9.40 -11.34 -0.39
CA HIS A 73 9.63 -12.01 -1.67
C HIS A 73 8.50 -11.80 -2.70
N LEU A 74 7.43 -11.07 -2.35
CA LEU A 74 6.41 -10.65 -3.31
C LEU A 74 6.78 -9.33 -3.98
N GLU A 75 6.41 -9.22 -5.24
CA GLU A 75 6.53 -7.97 -6.00
C GLU A 75 5.71 -6.85 -5.34
N TYR A 76 6.21 -5.62 -5.46
CA TYR A 76 5.52 -4.44 -4.97
C TYR A 76 4.19 -4.24 -5.72
N GLN A 77 3.09 -4.13 -4.98
CA GLN A 77 1.76 -3.91 -5.53
C GLN A 77 1.54 -2.40 -5.74
N ASN A 78 1.63 -1.92 -6.98
CA ASN A 78 1.46 -0.51 -7.34
C ASN A 78 0.21 -0.24 -8.17
N GLU A 79 -0.86 -0.98 -7.91
CA GLU A 79 -2.14 -0.87 -8.62
C GLU A 79 -3.29 -0.65 -7.63
N VAL A 80 -4.46 -0.29 -8.16
CA VAL A 80 -5.67 -0.18 -7.34
C VAL A 80 -6.16 -1.59 -6.98
N LEU A 81 -6.31 -1.84 -5.68
CA LEU A 81 -6.73 -3.14 -5.16
C LEU A 81 -8.24 -3.28 -5.10
N ASP A 82 -8.84 -3.44 -6.27
CA ASP A 82 -10.24 -3.78 -6.42
C ASP A 82 -10.52 -5.27 -6.14
N ARG A 83 -11.76 -5.70 -6.37
CA ARG A 83 -12.15 -7.10 -6.17
C ARG A 83 -11.35 -8.07 -7.06
N GLY A 84 -11.05 -7.68 -8.28
CA GLY A 84 -10.29 -8.48 -9.25
C GLY A 84 -8.83 -8.61 -8.82
N ALA A 85 -8.19 -7.48 -8.55
CA ALA A 85 -6.80 -7.41 -8.09
C ALA A 85 -6.58 -8.21 -6.80
N ILE A 86 -7.48 -8.10 -5.81
CA ILE A 86 -7.39 -8.90 -4.57
C ILE A 86 -7.51 -10.41 -4.85
N LYS A 87 -8.38 -10.81 -5.79
CA LYS A 87 -8.52 -12.23 -6.18
C LYS A 87 -7.24 -12.75 -6.85
N GLU A 88 -6.65 -11.95 -7.74
CA GLU A 88 -5.38 -12.30 -8.39
C GLU A 88 -4.22 -12.37 -7.41
N LEU A 89 -4.11 -11.39 -6.51
CA LEU A 89 -3.12 -11.39 -5.43
C LEU A 89 -3.27 -12.65 -4.58
N THR A 90 -4.49 -13.00 -4.19
CA THR A 90 -4.77 -14.23 -3.42
C THR A 90 -4.31 -15.47 -4.18
N ALA A 91 -4.60 -15.55 -5.48
CA ALA A 91 -4.13 -16.66 -6.32
C ALA A 91 -2.60 -16.72 -6.44
N LYS A 92 -1.92 -15.57 -6.45
CA LYS A 92 -0.44 -15.49 -6.40
C LYS A 92 0.09 -15.98 -5.06
N LEU A 93 -0.50 -15.55 -3.93
CA LEU A 93 -0.11 -15.99 -2.58
C LEU A 93 -0.14 -17.52 -2.48
N TYR A 94 -1.24 -18.15 -2.89
CA TYR A 94 -1.36 -19.63 -2.87
C TYR A 94 -0.33 -20.37 -3.74
N ARG A 95 0.32 -19.71 -4.70
CA ARG A 95 1.34 -20.33 -5.56
C ARG A 95 2.75 -20.19 -5.01
N VAL A 96 2.99 -19.17 -4.19
CA VAL A 96 4.33 -18.77 -3.76
C VAL A 96 4.56 -19.09 -2.28
N LEU A 97 3.50 -19.06 -1.47
CA LEU A 97 3.54 -19.24 -0.03
C LEU A 97 3.02 -20.61 0.41
N SER A 98 3.35 -20.98 1.64
CA SER A 98 2.65 -22.06 2.34
C SER A 98 1.19 -21.65 2.68
N ASN A 99 0.36 -22.63 3.03
CA ASN A 99 -1.03 -22.37 3.44
C ASN A 99 -1.11 -21.48 4.68
N ASP A 100 -0.20 -21.68 5.65
CA ASP A 100 -0.19 -20.94 6.90
C ASP A 100 0.21 -19.48 6.65
N GLU A 101 1.31 -19.24 5.92
CA GLU A 101 1.72 -17.88 5.52
C GLU A 101 0.64 -17.17 4.68
N THR A 102 -0.01 -17.91 3.77
CA THR A 102 -1.12 -17.34 2.97
C THR A 102 -2.26 -16.89 3.88
N ALA A 103 -2.63 -17.68 4.89
CA ALA A 103 -3.69 -17.33 5.82
C ALA A 103 -3.34 -16.06 6.62
N GLU A 104 -2.09 -15.95 7.12
CA GLU A 104 -1.61 -14.78 7.85
C GLU A 104 -1.66 -13.50 7.01
N VAL A 105 -1.22 -13.57 5.75
CA VAL A 105 -1.27 -12.43 4.83
C VAL A 105 -2.72 -12.03 4.52
N LEU A 106 -3.61 -13.00 4.29
CA LEU A 106 -5.02 -12.71 4.04
C LEU A 106 -5.72 -12.08 5.24
N ASP A 107 -5.40 -12.50 6.46
CA ASP A 107 -5.93 -11.87 7.68
C ASP A 107 -5.36 -10.46 7.89
N SER A 108 -4.11 -10.22 7.49
CA SER A 108 -3.51 -8.88 7.50
C SER A 108 -4.19 -7.95 6.50
N ILE A 109 -4.42 -8.40 5.26
CA ILE A 109 -5.18 -7.67 4.22
C ILE A 109 -6.58 -7.36 4.72
N LYS A 110 -7.24 -8.34 5.36
CA LYS A 110 -8.58 -8.19 5.92
C LYS A 110 -8.60 -7.10 6.98
N SER A 111 -7.68 -7.15 7.94
CA SER A 111 -7.57 -6.20 9.05
C SER A 111 -7.34 -4.77 8.53
N LEU A 112 -6.40 -4.61 7.59
CA LEU A 112 -6.10 -3.34 6.94
C LEU A 112 -7.33 -2.80 6.19
N GLY A 113 -7.99 -3.64 5.40
CA GLY A 113 -9.19 -3.29 4.64
C GLY A 113 -10.43 -3.03 5.50
N PHE A 114 -10.45 -3.44 6.76
CA PHE A 114 -11.50 -3.04 7.72
C PHE A 114 -11.17 -1.70 8.38
N HIS A 115 -9.90 -1.48 8.73
CA HIS A 115 -9.42 -0.24 9.31
C HIS A 115 -9.78 0.96 8.42
N TYR A 116 -9.35 0.93 7.15
CA TYR A 116 -9.58 2.07 6.24
C TYR A 116 -11.00 2.15 5.67
N ALA A 117 -11.82 1.10 5.83
CA ALA A 117 -13.25 1.18 5.50
C ALA A 117 -14.09 1.84 6.60
N THR A 118 -13.65 1.77 7.85
CA THR A 118 -14.35 2.34 9.00
C THR A 118 -13.83 3.71 9.40
N HIS A 119 -12.55 3.96 9.14
CA HIS A 119 -11.87 5.23 9.39
C HIS A 119 -11.16 5.69 8.11
N PRO A 120 -11.91 6.19 7.11
CA PRO A 120 -11.30 6.87 5.98
C PRO A 120 -10.61 8.13 6.51
N ALA A 121 -9.28 8.10 6.60
CA ALA A 121 -8.47 9.25 6.97
C ALA A 121 -8.45 10.29 5.86
#